data_AF-A0A256YN57-F1
#
_entry.id   AF-A0A256YN57-F1
#
_cell.length_a   1.000
_cell.length_b   1.000
_cell.length_c   1.000
_cell.angle_alpha   90.00
_cell.angle_beta   90.00
_cell.angle_gamma   90.00
#
_symmetry.space_group_name_H-M   'P 1'
#
loop_
_entity.id
_entity.type
_entity.pdbx_description
1 polymer ?
#
loop_
_entity_poly.entity_id
_entity_poly.type
_entity_poly.pdbx_seq_one_letter_code
_entity_poly.pdbx_strand_id
1 'polypeptide(L)'
;MTILEIILGIIVYNCPKRVNGISGKAIKFDGIDDYIEVENSTSLNPSKITMIAWIRLNGYSSAYQSIIEHGNGGGTRYQLRIIPTPSNRLEVSVGNGSVYTMVSGSQINLHKWYFVGATADGDIVKVFINGELVNQKVQQAPITSTTTPIRIGNRNDNKQYFNGTIDEVMIFNTSLTQDQIKALYEFTRKKLISSGKTDTISSSPSTYLILASPKSKTVFEEVKINSKQGRKIRGIIPFNFIQFKNSLRIPPGNFQIKIENKGIDSLTGKTLIEISIL
;
A
#
# COMPACT_ATOMS: atom_id res chain seq x y z
N MET A 1 14.60 3.59 4.83
CA MET A 1 13.14 3.58 4.61
C MET A 1 12.80 2.33 3.83
N THR A 2 12.58 1.23 4.56
CA THR A 2 12.36 -0.08 3.96
C THR A 2 10.91 -0.15 3.49
N ILE A 3 10.69 -0.19 2.18
CA ILE A 3 9.43 -0.75 1.67
C ILE A 3 9.58 -2.25 1.91
N LEU A 4 8.65 -2.81 2.67
CA LEU A 4 8.58 -4.24 2.92
C LEU A 4 8.05 -4.90 1.64
N GLU A 5 8.94 -5.33 0.76
CA GLU A 5 8.58 -6.31 -0.27
C GLU A 5 8.32 -7.64 0.44
N ILE A 6 7.04 -7.95 0.68
CA ILE A 6 6.59 -9.27 1.12
C ILE A 6 6.72 -10.21 -0.08
N ILE A 7 7.90 -10.76 -0.29
CA ILE A 7 8.10 -11.96 -1.10
C ILE A 7 8.80 -12.97 -0.21
N LEU A 8 8.02 -13.60 0.68
CA LEU A 8 8.23 -14.90 1.33
C LEU A 8 6.95 -15.17 2.15
N GLY A 9 6.20 -16.23 1.84
CA GLY A 9 5.08 -16.71 2.67
C GLY A 9 3.68 -16.11 2.45
N ILE A 10 3.29 -15.76 1.21
CA ILE A 10 1.87 -15.43 0.92
C ILE A 10 1.11 -16.72 0.64
N ILE A 11 0.18 -17.08 1.53
CA ILE A 11 -0.75 -18.20 1.33
C ILE A 11 -2.14 -17.63 1.07
N VAL A 12 -2.73 -18.03 -0.05
CA VAL A 12 -4.09 -17.66 -0.46
C VAL A 12 -5.00 -18.83 -0.09
N TYR A 13 -5.91 -18.62 0.86
CA TYR A 13 -6.82 -19.65 1.34
C TYR A 13 -8.15 -19.59 0.58
N ASN A 14 -8.73 -20.76 0.28
CA ASN A 14 -10.02 -20.94 -0.41
C ASN A 14 -10.16 -20.30 -1.81
N CYS A 15 -9.04 -19.90 -2.42
CA CYS A 15 -8.95 -19.40 -3.80
C CYS A 15 -9.91 -18.25 -4.13
N PRO A 16 -9.84 -17.10 -3.43
CA PRO A 16 -10.59 -15.91 -3.78
C PRO A 16 -10.39 -15.54 -5.25
N LYS A 17 -11.49 -15.13 -5.89
CA LYS A 17 -11.51 -14.92 -7.34
C LYS A 17 -10.68 -13.69 -7.72
N ARG A 18 -9.77 -13.86 -8.68
CA ARG A 18 -9.10 -12.72 -9.34
C ARG A 18 -10.09 -12.00 -10.26
N VAL A 19 -10.30 -10.72 -10.02
CA VAL A 19 -11.21 -9.86 -10.79
C VAL A 19 -10.45 -8.66 -11.37
N ASN A 20 -11.10 -7.87 -12.21
CA ASN A 20 -10.53 -6.58 -12.61
C ASN A 20 -10.53 -5.64 -11.39
N GLY A 21 -9.36 -5.09 -11.11
CA GLY A 21 -9.13 -4.22 -9.95
C GLY A 21 -9.32 -2.73 -10.25
N ILE A 22 -8.95 -1.90 -9.28
CA ILE A 22 -8.77 -0.45 -9.54
C ILE A 22 -7.62 -0.26 -10.53
N SER A 23 -6.62 -1.14 -10.53
CA SER A 23 -5.65 -1.19 -11.60
C SER A 23 -5.17 -2.62 -11.86
N GLY A 24 -5.40 -3.12 -13.08
CA GLY A 24 -5.06 -4.49 -13.42
C GLY A 24 -5.98 -5.50 -12.75
N LYS A 25 -5.46 -6.24 -11.76
CA LYS A 25 -6.17 -7.35 -11.11
C LYS A 25 -6.26 -7.12 -9.60
N ALA A 26 -7.42 -7.42 -9.05
CA ALA A 26 -7.70 -7.41 -7.63
C ALA A 26 -8.21 -8.77 -7.15
N ILE A 27 -8.32 -8.92 -5.83
CA ILE A 27 -8.84 -10.13 -5.19
C ILE A 27 -10.25 -9.85 -4.68
N LYS A 28 -11.21 -10.71 -5.07
CA LYS A 28 -12.59 -10.68 -4.61
C LYS A 28 -12.77 -11.68 -3.47
N PHE A 29 -13.37 -11.19 -2.39
CA PHE A 29 -13.74 -11.93 -1.19
C PHE A 29 -15.27 -11.99 -1.11
N ASP A 30 -15.82 -13.15 -0.81
CA ASP A 30 -17.26 -13.40 -0.81
C ASP A 30 -17.98 -13.09 0.51
N GLY A 31 -17.22 -12.89 1.59
CA GLY A 31 -17.75 -12.65 2.94
C GLY A 31 -18.05 -13.92 3.75
N ILE A 32 -17.55 -15.08 3.32
CA ILE A 32 -17.81 -16.38 3.97
C ILE A 32 -16.53 -16.97 4.54
N ASP A 33 -15.52 -17.24 3.71
CA ASP A 33 -14.31 -17.96 4.15
C ASP A 33 -13.00 -17.53 3.47
N ASP A 34 -13.06 -16.58 2.53
CA ASP A 34 -11.89 -16.07 1.80
C ASP A 34 -10.98 -15.20 2.67
N TYR A 35 -9.67 -15.46 2.62
CA TYR A 35 -8.64 -14.53 3.12
C TYR A 35 -7.25 -14.80 2.52
N ILE A 36 -6.37 -13.81 2.61
CA ILE A 36 -4.94 -13.95 2.35
C ILE A 36 -4.21 -13.87 3.68
N GLU A 37 -3.23 -14.73 3.87
CA GLU A 37 -2.37 -14.73 5.05
C GLU A 37 -0.94 -14.39 4.67
N VAL A 38 -0.30 -13.57 5.50
CA VAL A 38 1.12 -13.29 5.45
C VAL A 38 1.72 -13.68 6.79
N GLU A 39 2.72 -14.56 6.74
CA GLU A 39 3.44 -15.00 7.93
C GLU A 39 4.00 -13.81 8.73
N ASN A 40 3.93 -13.94 10.05
CA ASN A 40 4.42 -12.89 10.94
C ASN A 40 5.95 -12.74 10.83
N SER A 41 6.43 -11.51 11.01
CA SER A 41 7.86 -11.20 11.09
C SER A 41 8.10 -10.00 11.99
N THR A 42 9.36 -9.79 12.41
CA THR A 42 9.72 -8.65 13.27
C THR A 42 9.38 -7.31 12.63
N SER A 43 9.50 -7.19 11.31
CA SER A 43 9.11 -5.98 10.55
C SER A 43 7.61 -5.67 10.60
N LEU A 44 6.78 -6.66 10.91
CA LEU A 44 5.32 -6.53 11.05
C LEU A 44 4.90 -6.23 12.49
N ASN A 45 5.84 -6.02 13.41
CA ASN A 45 5.59 -5.64 14.80
C ASN A 45 6.14 -4.23 15.14
N PRO A 46 5.79 -3.18 14.39
CA PRO A 46 6.32 -1.85 14.64
C PRO A 46 5.51 -1.10 15.71
N SER A 47 6.15 -0.12 16.36
CA SER A 47 5.48 0.82 17.26
C SER A 47 4.68 1.91 16.53
N LYS A 48 4.93 2.09 15.23
CA LYS A 48 4.23 3.02 14.33
C LYS A 48 3.81 2.28 13.07
N ILE A 49 2.64 2.59 12.53
CA ILE A 49 2.11 1.87 11.38
C ILE A 49 1.34 2.78 10.43
N THR A 50 1.39 2.45 9.14
CA THR A 50 0.43 2.90 8.14
C THR A 50 -0.14 1.69 7.41
N MET A 51 -1.47 1.62 7.33
CA MET A 51 -2.20 0.60 6.57
C MET A 51 -2.99 1.28 5.46
N ILE A 52 -2.93 0.77 4.24
CA ILE A 52 -3.60 1.33 3.07
C ILE A 52 -4.13 0.19 2.20
N ALA A 53 -5.30 0.36 1.61
CA ALA A 53 -5.82 -0.50 0.56
C ALA A 53 -6.81 0.26 -0.34
N TRP A 54 -6.97 -0.19 -1.59
CA TRP A 54 -8.17 0.10 -2.35
C TRP A 54 -9.24 -0.95 -2.03
N ILE A 55 -10.46 -0.52 -1.76
CA ILE A 55 -11.58 -1.41 -1.45
C ILE A 55 -12.81 -1.07 -2.28
N ARG A 56 -13.62 -2.09 -2.56
CA ARG A 56 -14.98 -1.97 -3.11
C ARG A 56 -15.89 -2.97 -2.43
N LEU A 57 -16.82 -2.50 -1.61
CA LEU A 57 -17.78 -3.37 -0.91
C LEU A 57 -18.82 -3.93 -1.87
N ASN A 58 -19.16 -5.21 -1.69
CA ASN A 58 -20.25 -5.88 -2.41
C ASN A 58 -21.49 -6.06 -1.52
N GLY A 59 -21.32 -6.09 -0.20
CA GLY A 59 -22.42 -6.18 0.76
C GLY A 59 -22.06 -5.61 2.12
N TYR A 60 -23.09 -5.21 2.86
CA TYR A 60 -22.95 -4.89 4.28
C TYR A 60 -23.08 -6.16 5.13
N SER A 61 -22.61 -6.08 6.37
CA SER A 61 -22.64 -7.19 7.32
C SER A 61 -23.10 -6.70 8.69
N SER A 62 -23.77 -7.58 9.44
CA SER A 62 -24.06 -7.39 10.86
C SER A 62 -22.83 -7.63 11.75
N ALA A 63 -21.76 -8.21 11.19
CA ALA A 63 -20.45 -8.28 11.80
C ALA A 63 -19.52 -7.21 11.22
N TYR A 64 -18.40 -6.97 11.91
CA TYR A 64 -17.30 -6.19 11.35
C TYR A 64 -16.72 -6.93 10.13
N GLN A 65 -16.18 -6.19 9.17
CA GLN A 65 -15.50 -6.76 7.99
C GLN A 65 -14.05 -6.30 7.96
N SER A 66 -13.09 -7.22 8.17
CA SER A 66 -11.66 -6.89 8.23
C SER A 66 -11.06 -6.71 6.84
N ILE A 67 -10.38 -5.59 6.63
CA ILE A 67 -9.61 -5.32 5.40
C ILE A 67 -8.18 -5.81 5.61
N ILE A 68 -7.53 -5.35 6.69
CA ILE A 68 -6.21 -5.76 7.14
C ILE A 68 -6.31 -5.99 8.66
N GLU A 69 -5.85 -7.13 9.13
CA GLU A 69 -5.75 -7.48 10.55
C GLU A 69 -4.35 -8.00 10.86
N HIS A 70 -3.77 -7.52 11.95
CA HIS A 70 -2.66 -8.16 12.64
C HIS A 70 -2.97 -8.18 14.13
N GLY A 71 -2.98 -9.36 14.74
CA GLY A 71 -3.46 -9.55 16.10
C GLY A 71 -4.60 -10.53 16.19
N ASN A 72 -5.31 -10.51 17.31
CA ASN A 72 -6.55 -11.27 17.48
C ASN A 72 -7.60 -10.42 18.23
N GLY A 73 -8.86 -10.89 18.24
CA GLY A 73 -10.01 -10.11 18.70
C GLY A 73 -9.95 -9.56 20.13
N GLY A 74 -9.11 -10.12 21.00
CA GLY A 74 -8.91 -9.70 22.40
C GLY A 74 -7.45 -9.45 22.80
N GLY A 75 -6.53 -9.45 21.84
CA GLY A 75 -5.10 -9.26 22.05
C GLY A 75 -4.57 -8.03 21.33
N THR A 76 -3.27 -7.81 21.45
CA THR A 76 -2.54 -6.79 20.69
C THR A 76 -2.94 -6.76 19.24
N ARG A 77 -3.23 -5.57 18.69
CA ARG A 77 -3.59 -5.46 17.28
C ARG A 77 -3.31 -4.12 16.64
N TYR A 78 -3.18 -4.16 15.32
CA TYR A 78 -3.58 -3.09 14.42
C TYR A 78 -4.53 -3.64 13.36
N GLN A 79 -5.64 -2.95 13.16
CA GLN A 79 -6.74 -3.41 12.32
C GLN A 79 -7.32 -2.26 11.51
N LEU A 80 -7.53 -2.49 10.22
CA LEU A 80 -8.37 -1.66 9.36
C LEU A 80 -9.61 -2.45 8.96
N ARG A 81 -10.81 -1.95 9.29
CA ARG A 81 -12.07 -2.70 9.13
C ARG A 81 -13.23 -1.80 8.74
N ILE A 82 -14.34 -2.41 8.32
CA ILE A 82 -15.65 -1.77 8.21
C ILE A 82 -16.49 -2.16 9.43
N ILE A 83 -17.11 -1.19 10.07
CA ILE A 83 -18.02 -1.42 11.21
C ILE A 83 -19.39 -1.94 10.74
N PRO A 84 -20.12 -2.71 11.57
CA PRO A 84 -21.41 -3.29 11.19
C PRO A 84 -22.45 -2.29 10.66
N THR A 85 -23.37 -2.82 9.87
CA THR A 85 -24.62 -2.15 9.50
C THR A 85 -25.40 -1.71 10.77
N PRO A 86 -26.06 -0.54 10.76
CA PRO A 86 -26.33 0.36 9.64
C PRO A 86 -25.21 1.37 9.35
N SER A 87 -24.17 1.44 10.18
CA SER A 87 -23.19 2.52 10.11
C SER A 87 -22.19 2.38 8.95
N ASN A 88 -21.69 1.17 8.70
CA ASN A 88 -20.87 0.84 7.52
C ASN A 88 -19.66 1.77 7.29
N ARG A 89 -19.09 2.31 8.37
CA ARG A 89 -17.96 3.25 8.33
C ARG A 89 -16.63 2.51 8.31
N LEU A 90 -15.63 3.14 7.70
CA LEU A 90 -14.25 2.72 7.88
C LEU A 90 -13.83 2.95 9.33
N GLU A 91 -13.11 2.01 9.93
CA GLU A 91 -12.55 2.15 11.26
C GLU A 91 -11.15 1.55 11.34
N VAL A 92 -10.29 2.22 12.09
CA VAL A 92 -9.03 1.67 12.55
C VAL A 92 -9.12 1.34 14.03
N SER A 93 -8.51 0.22 14.44
CA SER A 93 -8.30 -0.13 15.84
C SER A 93 -6.84 -0.49 16.06
N VAL A 94 -6.17 0.19 16.99
CA VAL A 94 -4.81 -0.13 17.42
C VAL A 94 -4.77 -0.30 18.95
N GLY A 95 -3.92 -1.18 19.46
CA GLY A 95 -3.79 -1.36 20.91
C GLY A 95 -2.84 -2.48 21.33
N ASN A 96 -2.72 -2.64 22.64
CA ASN A 96 -1.74 -3.53 23.28
C ASN A 96 -2.35 -4.80 23.92
N GLY A 97 -3.62 -5.10 23.62
CA GLY A 97 -4.36 -6.20 24.25
C GLY A 97 -5.32 -5.76 25.36
N SER A 98 -4.98 -4.69 26.08
CA SER A 98 -5.78 -4.18 27.20
C SER A 98 -6.50 -2.88 26.86
N VAL A 99 -5.82 -1.97 26.17
CA VAL A 99 -6.35 -0.66 25.80
C VAL A 99 -6.29 -0.50 24.29
N TYR A 100 -7.40 -0.05 23.70
CA TYR A 100 -7.52 0.13 22.25
C TYR A 100 -7.96 1.55 21.91
N THR A 101 -7.28 2.14 20.93
CA THR A 101 -7.76 3.36 20.27
C THR A 101 -8.53 2.96 19.02
N MET A 102 -9.79 3.34 18.96
CA MET A 102 -10.65 3.15 17.79
C MET A 102 -11.03 4.51 17.20
N VAL A 103 -10.88 4.65 15.89
CA VAL A 103 -11.22 5.87 15.15
C VAL A 103 -12.05 5.48 13.93
N SER A 104 -13.28 5.95 13.90
CA SER A 104 -14.19 5.75 12.76
C SER A 104 -14.12 6.96 11.82
N GLY A 105 -14.02 6.70 10.52
CA GLY A 105 -14.16 7.69 9.45
C GLY A 105 -15.60 7.79 8.96
N SER A 106 -15.77 8.03 7.66
CA SER A 106 -17.07 8.14 6.99
C SER A 106 -17.62 6.79 6.54
N GLN A 107 -18.92 6.77 6.20
CA GLN A 107 -19.59 5.60 5.61
C GLN A 107 -18.98 5.22 4.26
N ILE A 108 -18.80 3.92 4.03
CA ILE A 108 -18.37 3.36 2.75
C ILE A 108 -19.60 2.86 2.00
N ASN A 109 -19.82 3.40 0.80
CA ASN A 109 -20.94 2.99 -0.04
C ASN A 109 -20.62 1.71 -0.81
N LEU A 110 -21.64 0.87 -1.04
CA LEU A 110 -21.49 -0.33 -1.86
C LEU A 110 -21.10 0.03 -3.30
N HIS A 111 -20.39 -0.90 -3.92
CA HIS A 111 -20.06 -0.92 -5.35
C HIS A 111 -19.23 0.26 -5.87
N LYS A 112 -18.66 1.08 -4.99
CA LYS A 112 -17.72 2.16 -5.31
C LYS A 112 -16.32 1.81 -4.79
N TRP A 113 -15.31 2.21 -5.55
CA TRP A 113 -13.93 2.12 -5.11
C TRP A 113 -13.59 3.25 -4.15
N TYR A 114 -12.93 2.91 -3.05
CA TYR A 114 -12.38 3.84 -2.07
C TYR A 114 -10.93 3.49 -1.80
N PHE A 115 -10.06 4.50 -1.81
CA PHE A 115 -8.72 4.37 -1.25
C PHE A 115 -8.82 4.63 0.24
N VAL A 116 -8.65 3.61 1.06
CA VAL A 116 -8.80 3.69 2.51
C VAL A 116 -7.45 3.54 3.17
N GLY A 117 -7.22 4.30 4.25
CA GLY A 117 -5.99 4.17 5.00
C GLY A 117 -6.12 4.62 6.44
N ALA A 118 -5.15 4.23 7.25
CA ALA A 118 -5.00 4.69 8.61
C ALA A 118 -3.52 4.75 9.02
N THR A 119 -3.20 5.66 9.93
CA THR A 119 -1.87 5.78 10.54
C THR A 119 -1.95 5.78 12.05
N ALA A 120 -0.92 5.27 12.71
CA ALA A 120 -0.68 5.45 14.14
C ALA A 120 0.81 5.73 14.35
N ASP A 121 1.13 6.83 15.02
CA ASP A 121 2.52 7.27 15.26
C ASP A 121 2.99 7.11 16.72
N GLY A 122 2.15 6.56 17.59
CA GLY A 122 2.37 6.47 19.04
C GLY A 122 1.61 7.55 19.82
N ASP A 123 1.26 8.66 19.18
CA ASP A 123 0.62 9.81 19.81
C ASP A 123 -0.81 10.03 19.27
N ILE A 124 -1.01 9.87 17.97
CA ILE A 124 -2.27 10.11 17.26
C ILE A 124 -2.55 8.97 16.28
N VAL A 125 -3.80 8.52 16.27
CA VAL A 125 -4.37 7.62 15.28
C VAL A 125 -5.21 8.42 14.29
N LYS A 126 -4.99 8.25 13.00
CA LYS A 126 -5.67 8.98 11.92
C LYS A 126 -6.30 8.03 10.91
N VAL A 127 -7.43 8.43 10.33
CA VAL A 127 -8.14 7.69 9.28
C VAL A 127 -8.23 8.56 8.04
N PHE A 128 -8.02 7.96 6.88
CA PHE A 128 -8.00 8.62 5.58
C PHE A 128 -8.92 7.91 4.60
N ILE A 129 -9.61 8.69 3.75
CA ILE A 129 -10.41 8.19 2.63
C ILE A 129 -10.09 9.05 1.40
N ASN A 130 -9.75 8.40 0.29
CA ASN A 130 -9.41 9.04 -0.98
C ASN A 130 -8.31 10.10 -0.87
N GLY A 131 -7.29 9.80 -0.05
CA GLY A 131 -6.14 10.68 0.17
C GLY A 131 -6.34 11.79 1.21
N GLU A 132 -7.57 11.98 1.71
CA GLU A 132 -7.91 13.05 2.64
C GLU A 132 -8.10 12.54 4.07
N LEU A 133 -7.66 13.32 5.06
CA LEU A 133 -7.86 13.03 6.48
C LEU A 133 -9.34 13.19 6.82
N VAL A 134 -9.98 12.14 7.35
CA VAL A 134 -11.40 12.17 7.72
C VAL A 134 -11.64 12.25 9.22
N ASN A 135 -10.75 11.68 10.02
CA ASN A 135 -10.86 11.73 11.48
C ASN A 135 -9.53 11.39 12.15
N GLN A 136 -9.36 11.82 13.41
CA GLN A 136 -8.21 11.47 14.24
C GLN A 136 -8.54 11.44 15.73
N LYS A 137 -7.74 10.73 16.52
CA LYS A 137 -7.85 10.66 17.98
C LYS A 137 -6.48 10.47 18.61
N VAL A 138 -6.30 10.98 19.83
CA VAL A 138 -5.12 10.66 20.66
C VAL A 138 -5.04 9.15 20.88
N GLN A 139 -3.85 8.60 20.67
CA GLN A 139 -3.55 7.21 20.91
C GLN A 139 -3.43 6.94 22.41
N GLN A 140 -4.25 6.03 22.92
CA GLN A 140 -4.35 5.74 24.36
C GLN A 140 -3.32 4.71 24.85
N ALA A 141 -2.77 3.90 23.94
CA ALA A 141 -1.79 2.87 24.26
C ALA A 141 -0.91 2.56 23.05
N PRO A 142 0.34 2.13 23.25
CA PRO A 142 1.22 1.74 22.16
C PRO A 142 0.69 0.49 21.45
N ILE A 143 1.10 0.31 20.20
CA ILE A 143 1.00 -0.98 19.52
C ILE A 143 2.11 -1.86 20.09
N THR A 144 1.77 -3.04 20.59
CA THR A 144 2.75 -4.03 21.03
C THR A 144 2.93 -5.12 19.97
N SER A 145 3.85 -6.05 20.20
CA SER A 145 4.11 -7.16 19.29
C SER A 145 3.09 -8.29 19.48
N THR A 146 2.90 -9.10 18.43
CA THR A 146 2.11 -10.34 18.43
C THR A 146 2.81 -11.40 17.58
N THR A 147 2.47 -12.67 17.81
CA THR A 147 2.93 -13.81 17.00
C THR A 147 1.94 -14.16 15.87
N THR A 148 0.75 -13.57 15.87
CA THR A 148 -0.30 -13.83 14.87
C THR A 148 0.13 -13.37 13.48
N PRO A 149 -0.27 -14.07 12.40
CA PRO A 149 -0.04 -13.62 11.04
C PRO A 149 -0.88 -12.39 10.71
N ILE A 150 -0.55 -11.72 9.61
CA ILE A 150 -1.43 -10.71 9.00
C ILE A 150 -2.46 -11.44 8.16
N ARG A 151 -3.73 -11.00 8.29
CA ARG A 151 -4.80 -11.41 7.38
C ARG A 151 -5.34 -10.23 6.61
N ILE A 152 -5.57 -10.45 5.32
CA ILE A 152 -6.28 -9.54 4.42
C ILE A 152 -7.62 -10.18 4.08
N GLY A 153 -8.71 -9.45 4.29
CA GLY A 153 -10.07 -9.91 4.02
C GLY A 153 -10.75 -10.70 5.15
N ASN A 154 -10.10 -10.89 6.29
CA ASN A 154 -10.68 -11.54 7.47
C ASN A 154 -9.90 -11.21 8.75
N ARG A 155 -10.50 -11.46 9.91
CA ARG A 155 -9.82 -11.46 11.21
C ARG A 155 -9.25 -12.85 11.51
N ASN A 156 -8.19 -12.92 12.32
CA ASN A 156 -7.51 -14.17 12.69
C ASN A 156 -8.40 -15.21 13.39
N ASP A 157 -9.56 -14.82 13.94
CA ASP A 157 -10.51 -15.74 14.58
C ASP A 157 -11.72 -16.11 13.70
N ASN A 158 -11.69 -15.78 12.40
CA ASN A 158 -12.73 -16.15 11.44
C ASN A 158 -14.12 -15.57 11.75
N LYS A 159 -14.17 -14.35 12.33
CA LYS A 159 -15.44 -13.67 12.67
C LYS A 159 -15.73 -12.41 11.86
N GLN A 160 -14.83 -12.01 10.96
CA GLN A 160 -14.91 -10.70 10.29
C GLN A 160 -14.56 -10.77 8.81
N TYR A 161 -15.20 -11.68 8.10
CA TYR A 161 -15.01 -11.84 6.66
C TYR A 161 -15.42 -10.61 5.87
N PHE A 162 -14.60 -10.27 4.88
CA PHE A 162 -14.82 -9.13 4.00
C PHE A 162 -15.67 -9.55 2.78
N ASN A 163 -16.79 -8.86 2.55
CA ASN A 163 -17.62 -9.04 1.36
C ASN A 163 -17.35 -7.92 0.35
N GLY A 164 -16.41 -8.14 -0.56
CA GLY A 164 -15.96 -7.08 -1.46
C GLY A 164 -14.78 -7.44 -2.33
N THR A 165 -14.09 -6.42 -2.80
CA THR A 165 -12.85 -6.54 -3.57
C THR A 165 -11.80 -5.65 -2.93
N ILE A 166 -10.58 -6.19 -2.76
CA ILE A 166 -9.42 -5.47 -2.22
C ILE A 166 -8.31 -5.45 -3.28
N ASP A 167 -7.67 -4.31 -3.44
CA ASP A 167 -6.56 -4.10 -4.36
C ASP A 167 -5.46 -3.21 -3.72
N GLU A 168 -4.23 -3.29 -4.24
CA GLU A 168 -3.10 -2.43 -3.87
C GLU A 168 -2.91 -2.26 -2.35
N VAL A 169 -2.85 -3.37 -1.61
CA VAL A 169 -2.62 -3.37 -0.16
C VAL A 169 -1.19 -2.92 0.14
N MET A 170 -1.04 -1.96 1.05
CA MET A 170 0.26 -1.45 1.49
C MET A 170 0.31 -1.34 3.01
N ILE A 171 1.40 -1.84 3.61
CA ILE A 171 1.66 -1.76 5.05
C ILE A 171 3.06 -1.17 5.24
N PHE A 172 3.15 -0.11 6.04
CA PHE A 172 4.41 0.55 6.36
C PHE A 172 4.66 0.53 7.86
N ASN A 173 5.88 0.20 8.27
CA ASN A 173 6.34 0.24 9.67
C ASN A 173 6.65 1.66 10.18
N THR A 174 6.03 2.66 9.58
CA THR A 174 6.14 4.07 9.95
C THR A 174 4.78 4.73 9.77
N SER A 175 4.57 5.86 10.44
CA SER A 175 3.42 6.72 10.19
C SER A 175 3.73 7.65 9.02
N LEU A 176 3.00 7.52 7.92
CA LEU A 176 3.11 8.40 6.76
C LEU A 176 2.38 9.73 7.04
N THR A 177 2.87 10.80 6.41
CA THR A 177 2.20 12.10 6.46
C THR A 177 0.96 12.13 5.56
N GLN A 178 0.06 13.08 5.78
CA GLN A 178 -1.11 13.28 4.92
C GLN A 178 -0.71 13.49 3.45
N ASP A 179 0.32 14.30 3.18
CA ASP A 179 0.81 14.54 1.82
C ASP A 179 1.33 13.25 1.16
N GLN A 180 2.00 12.38 1.93
CA GLN A 180 2.45 11.09 1.42
C GLN A 180 1.28 10.16 1.08
N ILE A 181 0.23 10.15 1.91
CA ILE A 181 -0.99 9.37 1.66
C ILE A 181 -1.73 9.90 0.43
N LYS A 182 -1.83 11.22 0.29
CA LYS A 182 -2.42 11.88 -0.88
C LYS A 182 -1.64 11.57 -2.15
N ALA A 183 -0.30 11.60 -2.10
CA ALA A 183 0.54 11.22 -3.23
C ALA A 183 0.35 9.74 -3.62
N LEU A 184 0.24 8.82 -2.66
CA LEU A 184 -0.05 7.41 -2.93
C LEU A 184 -1.43 7.22 -3.56
N TYR A 185 -2.45 7.93 -3.07
CA TYR A 185 -3.77 7.93 -3.66
C TYR A 185 -3.72 8.40 -5.11
N GLU A 186 -3.10 9.55 -5.40
CA GLU A 186 -3.01 10.08 -6.75
C GLU A 186 -2.21 9.16 -7.69
N PHE A 187 -1.11 8.58 -7.21
CA PHE A 187 -0.28 7.66 -7.98
C PHE A 187 -1.05 6.39 -8.36
N THR A 188 -1.66 5.72 -7.38
CA THR A 188 -2.41 4.47 -7.61
C THR A 188 -3.72 4.73 -8.37
N ARG A 189 -4.33 5.90 -8.20
CA ARG A 189 -5.46 6.36 -9.01
C ARG A 189 -5.04 6.66 -10.45
N LYS A 190 -3.90 7.28 -10.74
CA LYS A 190 -3.48 7.59 -12.13
C LYS A 190 -3.19 6.33 -12.96
N LYS A 191 -2.86 5.22 -12.30
CA LYS A 191 -2.84 3.87 -12.88
C LYS A 191 -4.20 3.43 -13.47
N LEU A 192 -5.30 4.18 -13.23
CA LEU A 192 -6.63 4.03 -13.85
C LEU A 192 -6.73 4.62 -15.27
N ILE A 193 -5.91 5.61 -15.63
CA ILE A 193 -6.06 6.35 -16.89
C ILE A 193 -5.24 5.70 -18.02
N SER A 194 -4.23 4.90 -17.67
CA SER A 194 -3.32 4.29 -18.65
C SER A 194 -3.71 2.87 -19.10
N SER A 195 -4.78 2.26 -18.56
CA SER A 195 -5.26 0.97 -19.07
C SER A 195 -6.17 1.15 -20.29
N GLY A 196 -5.57 1.44 -21.45
CA GLY A 196 -6.29 1.40 -22.74
C GLY A 196 -5.87 2.39 -23.82
N LYS A 197 -4.93 3.31 -23.56
CA LYS A 197 -4.36 4.19 -24.59
C LYS A 197 -2.86 3.94 -24.74
N THR A 198 -2.45 3.56 -25.94
CA THR A 198 -1.16 4.03 -26.49
C THR A 198 -1.30 5.53 -26.70
N ASP A 199 -0.88 6.33 -25.73
CA ASP A 199 -0.75 7.77 -25.95
C ASP A 199 0.43 8.00 -26.91
N THR A 200 0.11 8.45 -28.12
CA THR A 200 1.07 9.19 -28.93
C THR A 200 1.21 10.56 -28.27
N ILE A 201 2.29 10.76 -27.52
CA ILE A 201 2.59 12.05 -26.88
C ILE A 201 2.96 13.03 -28.00
N SER A 202 1.99 13.83 -28.48
CA SER A 202 2.25 15.02 -29.27
C SER A 202 2.65 16.16 -28.33
N SER A 203 3.91 16.57 -28.40
CA SER A 203 4.50 17.63 -27.60
C SER A 203 3.88 19.00 -27.86
N SER A 204 3.38 19.68 -26.82
CA SER A 204 3.60 21.11 -26.56
C SER A 204 2.98 21.53 -25.20
N PRO A 205 3.32 22.70 -24.64
CA PRO A 205 4.48 22.98 -23.81
C PRO A 205 4.03 23.16 -22.35
N SER A 206 4.47 22.30 -21.44
CA SER A 206 4.39 22.56 -20.01
C SER A 206 5.50 21.80 -19.30
N THR A 207 6.50 22.58 -18.92
CA THR A 207 7.60 22.31 -18.00
C THR A 207 7.27 21.26 -16.93
N TYR A 208 7.98 20.13 -16.91
CA TYR A 208 8.10 19.35 -15.68
C TYR A 208 9.29 19.90 -14.90
N LEU A 209 9.00 20.73 -13.89
CA LEU A 209 9.96 21.12 -12.87
C LEU A 209 10.33 19.86 -12.08
N ILE A 210 11.52 19.32 -12.30
CA ILE A 210 12.10 18.30 -11.41
C ILE A 210 12.51 19.02 -10.12
N LEU A 211 11.59 19.08 -9.16
CA LEU A 211 11.93 19.41 -7.78
C LEU A 211 12.64 18.20 -7.16
N ALA A 212 13.95 18.11 -7.38
CA ALA A 212 14.81 17.30 -6.51
C ALA A 212 14.98 18.04 -5.18
N SER A 213 13.94 18.03 -4.34
CA SER A 213 14.10 18.37 -2.93
C SER A 213 14.76 17.17 -2.22
N PRO A 214 15.78 17.35 -1.37
CA PRO A 214 16.46 16.27 -0.63
C PRO A 214 15.53 15.48 0.33
N LYS A 215 14.22 15.78 0.36
CA LYS A 215 13.23 15.23 1.28
C LYS A 215 11.97 14.64 0.62
N SER A 216 11.92 14.48 -0.70
CA SER A 216 10.74 13.88 -1.38
C SER A 216 11.14 12.87 -2.45
N LYS A 217 10.54 11.67 -2.39
CA LYS A 217 10.73 10.56 -3.31
C LYS A 217 10.37 10.97 -4.75
N THR A 218 11.28 10.79 -5.69
CA THR A 218 10.97 10.79 -7.13
C THR A 218 10.52 9.38 -7.54
N VAL A 219 9.35 9.25 -8.14
CA VAL A 219 8.83 8.00 -8.70
C VAL A 219 9.29 7.90 -10.15
N PHE A 220 9.91 6.79 -10.53
CA PHE A 220 10.21 6.48 -11.93
C PHE A 220 9.06 5.66 -12.51
N GLU A 221 8.50 6.08 -13.65
CA GLU A 221 7.67 5.21 -14.48
C GLU A 221 8.59 4.34 -15.36
N GLU A 222 8.34 3.03 -15.32
CA GLU A 222 8.85 1.96 -16.20
C GLU A 222 10.37 1.93 -16.52
N VAL A 223 11.12 1.04 -15.86
CA VAL A 223 12.43 0.57 -16.35
C VAL A 223 12.23 -0.77 -17.06
N LYS A 224 12.37 -0.78 -18.40
CA LYS A 224 12.38 -2.01 -19.20
C LYS A 224 13.71 -2.74 -19.02
N ILE A 225 13.72 -3.85 -18.27
CA ILE A 225 14.89 -4.73 -18.15
C ILE A 225 14.73 -5.89 -19.15
N ASN A 226 15.53 -5.88 -20.22
CA ASN A 226 15.60 -7.01 -21.16
C ASN A 226 16.59 -8.05 -20.62
N SER A 227 16.10 -9.18 -20.10
CA SER A 227 16.96 -10.34 -19.81
C SER A 227 17.13 -11.19 -21.09
N LYS A 228 18.29 -11.86 -21.23
CA LYS A 228 18.66 -12.70 -22.38
C LYS A 228 17.72 -13.89 -22.68
N GLN A 229 16.63 -14.07 -21.93
CA GLN A 229 15.64 -15.13 -22.12
C GLN A 229 14.19 -14.62 -22.23
N GLY A 230 13.99 -13.33 -22.51
CA GLY A 230 12.67 -12.79 -22.88
C GLY A 230 11.61 -12.84 -21.77
N ARG A 231 11.99 -13.13 -20.52
CA ARG A 231 11.06 -13.09 -19.38
C ARG A 231 10.92 -11.66 -18.89
N LYS A 232 9.71 -11.11 -19.05
CA LYS A 232 9.28 -9.85 -18.45
C LYS A 232 9.12 -10.05 -16.94
N ILE A 233 9.93 -9.36 -16.15
CA ILE A 233 9.77 -9.32 -14.69
C ILE A 233 9.27 -7.93 -14.33
N ARG A 234 8.17 -7.86 -13.57
CA ARG A 234 7.67 -6.62 -12.96
C ARG A 234 8.15 -6.59 -11.51
N GLY A 235 8.78 -5.50 -11.08
CA GLY A 235 9.23 -5.29 -9.71
C GLY A 235 9.37 -3.80 -9.42
N ILE A 236 9.21 -3.40 -8.16
CA ILE A 236 9.35 -2.02 -7.68
C ILE A 236 10.57 -1.99 -6.77
N ILE A 237 11.68 -1.41 -7.22
CA ILE A 237 12.87 -1.31 -6.36
C ILE A 237 12.73 -0.06 -5.49
N PRO A 238 12.72 -0.18 -4.15
CA PRO A 238 12.65 0.99 -3.27
C PRO A 238 13.94 1.82 -3.38
N PHE A 239 13.82 3.15 -3.39
CA PHE A 239 14.95 4.07 -3.64
C PHE A 239 16.18 3.85 -2.74
N ASN A 240 15.97 3.41 -1.50
CA ASN A 240 17.05 3.10 -0.55
C ASN A 240 17.85 1.84 -0.90
N PHE A 241 17.35 1.00 -1.81
CA PHE A 241 18.05 -0.15 -2.38
C PHE A 241 18.65 0.15 -3.76
N ILE A 242 18.64 1.42 -4.19
CA ILE A 242 19.27 1.86 -5.43
C ILE A 242 20.55 2.63 -5.10
N GLN A 243 21.59 2.41 -5.90
CA GLN A 243 22.81 3.19 -5.90
C GLN A 243 23.09 3.64 -7.34
N PHE A 244 23.23 4.96 -7.54
CA PHE A 244 23.60 5.49 -8.85
C PHE A 244 25.10 5.34 -9.06
N LYS A 245 25.47 4.74 -10.19
CA LYS A 245 26.88 4.51 -10.54
C LYS A 245 27.59 5.81 -10.97
N ASN A 246 26.82 6.77 -11.49
CA ASN A 246 27.31 8.03 -12.01
C ASN A 246 26.38 9.20 -11.63
N SER A 247 26.96 10.39 -11.54
CA SER A 247 26.21 11.65 -11.52
C SER A 247 26.09 12.17 -12.94
N LEU A 248 24.86 12.47 -13.37
CA LEU A 248 24.60 13.00 -14.70
C LEU A 248 24.25 14.49 -14.59
N ARG A 249 25.09 15.35 -15.17
CA ARG A 249 24.80 16.78 -15.30
C ARG A 249 24.07 17.00 -16.63
N ILE A 250 22.79 17.33 -16.56
CA ILE A 250 21.97 17.58 -17.75
C ILE A 250 22.01 19.08 -18.06
N PRO A 251 22.55 19.50 -19.23
CA PRO A 251 22.52 20.90 -19.63
C PRO A 251 21.09 21.34 -20.01
N PRO A 252 20.82 22.65 -20.16
CA PRO A 252 19.53 23.12 -20.66
C PRO A 252 19.27 22.59 -22.07
N GLY A 253 18.11 21.98 -22.32
CA GLY A 253 17.75 21.44 -23.62
C GLY A 253 16.83 20.21 -23.55
N ASN A 254 16.61 19.58 -24.71
CA ASN A 254 15.79 18.38 -24.84
C ASN A 254 16.70 17.16 -25.01
N PHE A 255 16.54 16.17 -24.15
CA PHE A 255 17.37 14.97 -24.12
C PHE A 255 16.52 13.72 -23.96
N GLN A 256 16.91 12.64 -24.63
CA GLN A 256 16.43 11.31 -24.28
C GLN A 256 17.33 10.74 -23.18
N ILE A 257 16.75 10.08 -22.18
CA ILE A 257 17.50 9.53 -21.04
C ILE A 257 17.36 8.02 -21.07
N LYS A 258 18.48 7.32 -20.94
CA LYS A 258 18.55 5.87 -20.76
C LYS A 258 18.81 5.55 -19.29
N ILE A 259 18.07 4.59 -18.76
CA ILE A 259 18.26 4.05 -17.41
C ILE A 259 18.53 2.55 -17.52
N GLU A 260 19.65 2.08 -16.97
CA GLU A 260 20.08 0.69 -17.06
C GLU A 260 20.36 0.09 -15.68
N ASN A 261 19.86 -1.12 -15.43
CA ASN A 261 20.26 -1.93 -14.28
C ASN A 261 21.62 -2.60 -14.59
N LYS A 262 22.63 -2.34 -13.75
CA LYS A 262 24.00 -2.85 -13.89
C LYS A 262 24.33 -3.99 -12.92
N GLY A 263 23.35 -4.52 -12.21
CA GLY A 263 23.50 -5.62 -11.26
C GLY A 263 23.40 -5.17 -9.81
N ILE A 264 23.97 -5.96 -8.90
CA ILE A 264 24.00 -5.68 -7.46
C ILE A 264 25.42 -5.32 -7.04
N ASP A 265 25.56 -4.26 -6.26
CA ASP A 265 26.81 -3.90 -5.60
C ASP A 265 27.12 -4.96 -4.52
N SER A 266 28.25 -5.64 -4.65
CA SER A 266 28.63 -6.75 -3.77
C SER A 266 28.97 -6.31 -2.34
N LEU A 267 29.25 -5.03 -2.12
CA LEU A 267 29.59 -4.47 -0.81
C LEU A 267 28.35 -3.91 -0.10
N THR A 268 27.47 -3.23 -0.86
CA THR A 268 26.30 -2.55 -0.28
C THR A 268 25.00 -3.34 -0.41
N GLY A 269 24.98 -4.37 -1.25
CA GLY A 269 23.78 -5.16 -1.58
C GLY A 269 22.73 -4.38 -2.38
N LYS A 270 23.05 -3.16 -2.85
CA LYS A 270 22.12 -2.29 -3.57
C LYS A 270 22.12 -2.60 -5.06
N THR A 271 20.98 -2.39 -5.71
CA THR A 271 20.89 -2.40 -7.18
C THR A 271 21.61 -1.20 -7.75
N LEU A 272 22.59 -1.46 -8.61
CA LEU A 272 23.33 -0.44 -9.34
C LEU A 272 22.52 0.02 -10.55
N ILE A 273 22.21 1.32 -10.59
CA ILE A 273 21.53 1.96 -11.70
C ILE A 273 22.48 2.95 -12.37
N GLU A 274 22.59 2.86 -13.68
CA GLU A 274 23.33 3.81 -14.51
C GLU A 274 22.34 4.65 -15.32
N ILE A 275 22.53 5.97 -15.30
CA ILE A 275 21.72 6.92 -16.07
C ILE A 275 22.64 7.59 -17.09
N SER A 276 22.21 7.63 -18.35
CA SER A 276 22.92 8.33 -19.42
C SER A 276 21.98 9.14 -20.31
N ILE A 277 22.52 10.15 -20.96
CA ILE A 277 21.84 10.88 -22.06
C ILE A 277 22.05 10.05 -23.33
N LEU A 278 21.00 9.93 -24.15
CA LEU A 278 21.06 9.41 -25.51
C LEU A 278 21.28 10.54 -26.51
#